data_AF-Q0CJ09-F1
#
_entry.id   AF-Q0CJ09-F1
#
_cell.length_a   1.000
_cell.length_b   1.000
_cell.length_c   1.000
_cell.angle_alpha   90.00
_cell.angle_beta   90.00
_cell.angle_gamma   90.00
#
_symmetry.space_group_name_H-M   'P 1'
#
loop_
_entity.id
_entity.type
_entity.pdbx_description
1 polymer ?
#
loop_
_entity_poly.entity_id
_entity_poly.type
_entity_poly.pdbx_seq_one_letter_code
_entity_poly.pdbx_strand_id
1 'polypeptide(L)'
;MRPSAVSPMHRTTSLDYGVVLEGEVELILDSGETRLMKRGDVSIQRGTNHAWRNVTPPVKDENGNLVPQWARMLYVLQPAEEIEIGGKKLGEELGDMGVRPST
;
A
#
# COMPACT_ATOMS: atom_id res chain seq x y z
N MET A 1 0.60 -3.58 -9.01
CA MET A 1 0.63 -2.14 -9.30
C MET A 1 1.28 -1.91 -10.66
N ARG A 2 0.62 -1.14 -11.54
CA ARG A 2 1.20 -0.71 -12.81
C ARG A 2 2.50 0.09 -12.58
N PRO A 3 3.39 0.22 -13.57
CA PRO A 3 4.57 1.05 -13.41
C PRO A 3 4.20 2.49 -13.01
N SER A 4 4.96 3.05 -12.07
CA SER A 4 4.78 4.40 -11.52
C SER A 4 3.39 4.68 -10.90
N ALA A 5 2.59 3.65 -10.61
CA ALA A 5 1.28 3.85 -10.00
C ALA A 5 1.41 4.33 -8.55
N VAL A 6 0.45 5.16 -8.15
CA VAL A 6 0.21 5.54 -6.75
C VAL A 6 -1.22 5.14 -6.41
N SER A 7 -1.43 4.45 -5.29
CA SER A 7 -2.78 4.21 -4.76
C SER A 7 -3.30 5.46 -4.07
N PRO A 8 -4.63 5.62 -3.93
CA PRO A 8 -5.19 6.62 -3.03
C PRO A 8 -4.66 6.45 -1.60
N MET A 9 -4.55 7.57 -0.89
CA MET A 9 -4.39 7.58 0.57
C MET A 9 -5.69 7.07 1.18
N HIS A 10 -5.60 6.02 2.00
CA HIS A 10 -6.79 5.39 2.57
C HIS A 10 -6.52 4.66 3.89
N ARG A 11 -7.62 4.40 4.60
CA ARG A 11 -7.68 3.64 5.84
C ARG A 11 -8.88 2.72 5.82
N THR A 12 -8.64 1.47 6.17
CA THR A 12 -9.65 0.44 6.37
C THR A 12 -9.72 0.09 7.85
N THR A 13 -10.90 -0.34 8.30
CA THR A 13 -11.09 -0.84 9.66
C THR A 13 -10.66 -2.31 9.72
N SER A 14 -9.36 -2.53 9.57
CA SER A 14 -8.75 -3.86 9.43
C SER A 14 -7.31 -3.91 9.95
N LEU A 15 -6.85 -5.13 10.19
CA LEU A 15 -5.45 -5.49 10.33
C LEU A 15 -5.00 -6.14 9.01
N ASP A 16 -4.01 -5.54 8.35
CA ASP A 16 -3.57 -5.99 7.04
C ASP A 16 -2.13 -6.51 7.05
N TYR A 17 -1.93 -7.64 6.38
CA TYR A 17 -0.60 -8.14 6.05
C TYR A 17 -0.34 -7.88 4.57
N GLY A 18 0.47 -6.86 4.28
CA GLY A 18 0.89 -6.49 2.93
C GLY A 18 2.26 -7.06 2.62
N VAL A 19 2.35 -7.94 1.62
CA VAL A 19 3.61 -8.61 1.23
C VAL A 19 4.01 -8.18 -0.16
N VAL A 20 5.25 -7.71 -0.34
CA VAL A 20 5.80 -7.44 -1.67
C VAL A 20 6.26 -8.76 -2.30
N LEU A 21 5.52 -9.24 -3.28
CA LEU A 21 5.86 -10.47 -4.01
C LEU A 21 6.89 -10.24 -5.11
N GLU A 22 6.87 -9.06 -5.76
CA GLU A 22 7.76 -8.69 -6.86
C GLU A 22 7.86 -7.16 -6.98
N GLY A 23 9.02 -6.66 -7.42
CA GLY A 23 9.29 -5.22 -7.54
C GLY A 23 9.63 -4.52 -6.22
N GLU A 24 9.60 -3.20 -6.24
CA GLU A 24 9.82 -2.31 -5.10
C GLU A 24 8.65 -1.33 -4.94
N VAL A 25 8.14 -1.18 -3.72
CA VAL A 25 6.98 -0.34 -3.40
C VAL A 25 7.31 0.53 -2.19
N GLU A 26 7.01 1.81 -2.25
CA GLU A 26 7.01 2.67 -1.07
C GLU A 26 5.66 2.61 -0.35
N LEU A 27 5.71 2.34 0.95
CA LEU A 27 4.64 2.64 1.90
C LEU A 27 4.74 4.11 2.30
N ILE A 28 3.65 4.85 2.18
CA ILE A 28 3.54 6.26 2.55
C ILE A 28 2.48 6.37 3.66
N LEU A 29 2.83 7.01 4.77
CA LEU A 29 1.90 7.30 5.87
C LEU A 29 1.42 8.75 5.82
N ASP A 30 0.32 9.04 6.49
CA ASP A 30 -0.24 10.39 6.59
C ASP A 30 0.62 11.38 7.39
N SER A 31 1.55 10.88 8.21
CA SER A 31 2.62 11.67 8.83
C SER A 31 3.62 12.25 7.82
N GLY A 32 3.61 11.76 6.58
CA GLY A 32 4.61 12.05 5.55
C GLY A 32 5.82 11.12 5.60
N GLU A 33 5.91 10.22 6.59
CA GLU A 33 6.93 9.19 6.62
C GLU A 33 6.74 8.20 5.46
N THR A 34 7.86 7.74 4.90
CA THR A 34 7.88 6.77 3.82
C THR A 34 8.84 5.63 4.12
N ARG A 35 8.51 4.44 3.62
CA ARG A 35 9.36 3.27 3.73
C ARG A 35 9.41 2.53 2.39
N LEU A 36 10.61 2.41 1.83
CA LEU A 36 10.85 1.52 0.70
C LEU A 36 10.75 0.06 1.18
N MET A 37 9.90 -0.71 0.51
CA MET A 37 9.73 -2.14 0.70
C MET A 37 10.18 -2.88 -0.56
N LYS A 38 10.99 -3.91 -0.37
CA LYS A 38 11.53 -4.77 -1.43
C LYS A 38 10.84 -6.12 -1.42
N ARG A 39 11.07 -6.91 -2.48
CA ARG A 39 10.58 -8.28 -2.57
C ARG A 39 10.89 -9.09 -1.29
N GLY A 40 9.85 -9.67 -0.71
CA GLY A 40 9.90 -10.44 0.53
C GLY A 40 9.56 -9.63 1.79
N ASP A 41 9.59 -8.30 1.74
CA ASP A 41 9.21 -7.47 2.88
C ASP A 41 7.70 -7.55 3.16
N VAL A 42 7.36 -7.47 4.44
CA VAL A 42 5.99 -7.52 4.95
C VAL A 42 5.70 -6.28 5.78
N SER A 43 4.62 -5.57 5.46
CA SER A 43 4.03 -4.54 6.31
C SER A 43 2.90 -5.13 7.13
N ILE A 44 2.86 -4.81 8.42
CA ILE A 44 1.73 -5.11 9.30
C ILE A 44 0.99 -3.81 9.56
N GLN A 45 -0.09 -3.59 8.81
CA GLN A 45 -0.86 -2.37 8.81
C GLN A 45 -1.96 -2.45 9.87
N ARG A 46 -1.84 -1.66 10.93
CA ARG A 46 -2.74 -1.70 12.08
C ARG A 46 -3.75 -0.55 11.98
N GLY A 47 -4.56 -0.54 10.92
CA GLY A 47 -5.56 0.48 10.58
C GLY A 47 -5.00 1.90 10.42
N THR A 48 -3.76 2.04 9.95
CA THR A 48 -3.14 3.34 9.66
C THR A 48 -3.56 3.88 8.31
N ASN A 49 -3.70 5.20 8.18
CA ASN A 49 -3.92 5.85 6.90
C ASN A 49 -2.66 5.74 6.04
N HIS A 50 -2.80 5.27 4.80
CA HIS A 50 -1.64 4.97 3.98
C HIS A 50 -1.89 4.96 2.47
N ALA A 51 -0.80 5.10 1.72
CA ALA A 51 -0.77 4.91 0.27
C ALA A 51 0.44 4.06 -0.14
N TRP A 52 0.35 3.50 -1.34
CA TRP A 52 1.38 2.69 -1.97
C TRP A 52 1.85 3.34 -3.25
N ARG A 53 3.17 3.42 -3.46
CA ARG A 53 3.76 3.91 -4.71
C ARG A 53 4.70 2.87 -5.30
N ASN A 54 4.44 2.44 -6.54
CA ASN A 54 5.37 1.58 -7.26
C ASN A 54 6.58 2.40 -7.72
N VAL A 55 7.74 2.09 -7.17
CA VAL A 55 9.03 2.75 -7.47
C VAL A 55 10.03 1.81 -8.14
N THR A 56 9.56 0.66 -8.64
CA THR A 56 10.43 -0.34 -9.28
C THR A 56 11.20 0.29 -10.44
N PRO A 57 12.55 0.24 -10.44
CA PRO A 57 13.35 0.78 -11.53
C PRO A 57 13.05 0.11 -12.88
N PRO A 58 13.11 0.84 -14.00
CA PRO A 58 13.03 0.23 -15.32
C PRO A 58 14.25 -0.64 -15.59
N VAL A 59 14.08 -1.68 -16.41
CA VAL A 59 15.17 -2.56 -16.87
C VAL A 59 15.35 -2.41 -18.38
N LYS A 60 16.53 -2.74 -18.91
CA LYS A 60 16.75 -2.73 -20.36
C LYS A 60 16.23 -4.02 -21.01
N ASP A 61 15.54 -3.89 -22.14
CA ASP A 61 15.22 -5.03 -23.01
C ASP A 61 16.45 -5.47 -23.84
N GLU A 62 16.26 -6.49 -24.68
CA GLU A 62 17.29 -7.01 -25.60
C GLU A 62 17.83 -5.98 -26.59
N ASN A 63 17.06 -4.92 -26.86
CA ASN A 63 17.41 -3.81 -27.75
C ASN A 63 18.00 -2.61 -26.98
N GLY A 64 18.14 -2.71 -25.66
CA GLY A 64 18.67 -1.66 -24.80
C GLY A 64 17.65 -0.59 -24.39
N ASN A 65 16.36 -0.73 -24.71
CA ASN A 65 15.32 0.21 -24.34
C ASN A 65 14.92 0.03 -22.87
N LEU A 66 14.64 1.12 -22.17
CA LEU A 66 14.13 1.07 -20.80
C LEU A 66 12.66 0.65 -20.79
N VAL A 67 12.39 -0.50 -20.16
CA VAL A 67 11.06 -1.08 -19.97
C VAL A 67 10.62 -0.86 -18.51
N PRO A 68 9.50 -0.16 -18.30
CA PRO A 68 8.99 0.11 -16.96
C PRO A 68 8.45 -1.17 -16.29
N GLN A 69 8.66 -1.32 -14.99
CA GLN A 69 8.41 -2.58 -14.28
C GLN A 69 7.15 -2.54 -13.42
N TRP A 70 6.46 -3.68 -13.36
CA TRP A 70 5.32 -3.89 -12.48
C TRP A 70 5.79 -4.30 -11.09
N ALA A 71 5.07 -3.86 -10.06
CA ALA A 71 5.18 -4.42 -8.73
C ALA A 71 3.98 -5.31 -8.43
N ARG A 72 4.16 -6.38 -7.65
CA ARG A 72 3.08 -7.26 -7.21
C ARG A 72 3.04 -7.31 -5.68
N MET A 73 1.86 -7.11 -5.12
CA MET A 73 1.62 -7.23 -3.70
C MET A 73 0.53 -8.28 -3.45
N LEU A 74 0.68 -8.99 -2.34
CA LEU A 74 -0.35 -9.84 -1.75
C LEU A 74 -0.87 -9.15 -0.49
N TYR A 75 -2.18 -9.15 -0.30
CA TYR A 75 -2.80 -8.65 0.92
C TYR A 75 -3.68 -9.72 1.55
N VAL A 76 -3.57 -9.84 2.87
CA VAL A 76 -4.55 -10.52 3.72
C VAL A 76 -5.10 -9.48 4.68
N LEU A 77 -6.39 -9.15 4.54
CA LEU A 77 -7.08 -8.16 5.37
C LEU A 77 -8.00 -8.90 6.33
N GLN A 78 -7.81 -8.67 7.63
CA GLN A 78 -8.69 -9.19 8.68
C GLN A 78 -9.51 -8.02 9.25
N PRO A 79 -10.85 -8.09 9.26
CA PRO A 79 -11.68 -7.09 9.93
C PRO A 79 -11.24 -6.89 11.39
N ALA A 80 -11.19 -5.64 11.83
CA ALA A 80 -10.79 -5.26 13.17
C ALA A 80 -11.81 -4.31 13.82
N GLU A 81 -11.60 -3.96 15.08
CA GLU A 81 -12.30 -2.84 15.69
C GLU A 81 -11.67 -1.51 15.25
N GLU A 82 -12.46 -0.43 15.25
CA GLU A 82 -11.95 0.91 14.97
C GLU A 82 -10.87 1.32 15.98
N ILE A 83 -9.84 2.01 15.49
CA ILE A 83 -8.77 2.51 16.36
C ILE A 83 -9.30 3.68 17.17
N GLU A 84 -9.06 3.68 18.48
CA GLU A 84 -9.35 4.81 19.36
C GLU A 84 -8.06 5.47 19.85
N ILE A 85 -7.93 6.77 19.61
CA ILE A 85 -6.80 7.58 20.08
C ILE A 85 -7.35 8.79 20.84
N GLY A 86 -7.04 8.90 22.13
CA GLY A 86 -7.48 10.03 22.96
C GLY A 86 -9.00 10.21 23.02
N GLY A 87 -9.77 9.11 23.00
CA GLY A 87 -11.24 9.14 23.01
C GLY A 87 -11.88 9.37 21.63
N LYS A 88 -11.08 9.56 20.57
CA LYS A 88 -11.57 9.70 19.20
C LYS A 88 -11.41 8.38 18.45
N LYS A 89 -12.52 7.85 17.95
CA LYS A 89 -12.52 6.72 17.03
C LYS A 89 -12.15 7.15 15.61
N LEU A 90 -11.38 6.28 14.96
CA LEU A 90 -10.88 6.43 13.61
C LEU A 90 -11.53 5.34 12.76
N GLY A 91 -12.55 5.71 12.00
CA GLY A 91 -13.24 4.82 11.07
C GLY A 91 -12.55 4.72 9.70
N GLU A 92 -13.27 4.20 8.72
CA GLU A 92 -12.78 4.06 7.35
C GLU A 92 -12.65 5.39 6.61
N GLU A 93 -11.58 5.51 5.83
CA GLU A 93 -11.32 6.61 4.91
C GLU A 93 -10.88 6.00 3.58
N LEU A 94 -11.81 5.72 2.66
CA LEU A 94 -11.50 4.96 1.43
C LEU A 94 -11.02 5.83 0.25
N GLY A 95 -10.91 7.15 0.43
CA GLY A 95 -10.61 8.09 -0.65
C GLY A 95 -11.51 7.89 -1.88
N ASP A 96 -10.91 7.96 -3.07
CA ASP A 96 -11.62 7.79 -4.35
C ASP A 96 -11.67 6.32 -4.84
N MET A 97 -11.47 5.34 -3.95
CA MET A 97 -11.36 3.93 -4.35
C MET A 97 -12.67 3.32 -4.89
N GLY A 98 -13.83 3.92 -4.57
CA GLY A 98 -15.13 3.44 -5.05
C GLY A 98 -15.46 1.99 -4.65
N VAL A 99 -14.84 1.47 -3.58
CA VAL A 99 -15.03 0.12 -3.07
C VAL A 99 -16.08 0.07 -1.97
N ARG A 100 -16.64 -1.11 -1.73
CA ARG A 100 -17.56 -1.33 -0.60
C ARG A 100 -16.79 -1.14 0.73
N PRO A 101 -17.41 -0.49 1.74
CA PRO A 101 -16.90 -0.48 3.11
C PRO A 101 -16.64 -1.88 3.67
N SER A 102 -15.71 -2.02 4.61
CA SER A 102 -15.35 -3.32 5.20
C SER A 102 -16.46 -3.94 6.05
N THR A 103 -17.47 -3.15 6.43
CA THR A 103 -18.67 -3.58 7.16
C THR A 103 -19.95 -3.16 6.43
#